data_AF-A0A6A5AJG2-F1
#
_entry.id   AF-A0A6A5AJG2-F1
#
_cell.length_a   1.000
_cell.length_b   1.000
_cell.length_c   1.000
_cell.angle_alpha   90.00
_cell.angle_beta   90.00
_cell.angle_gamma   90.00
#
_symmetry.space_group_name_H-M   'P 1'
#
loop_
_entity.id
_entity.type
_entity.pdbx_description
1 polymer ?
#
loop_
_entity_poly.entity_id
_entity_poly.type
_entity_poly.pdbx_seq_one_letter_code
_entity_poly.pdbx_strand_id
1 'polypeptide(L)'
;MKDERTNARKECEILVQNIAQSHARLAPGIQVAIENQWDNDFSECLRAFVAEKEEEIRDVCSSHYQEFVQSIEDIVQIKCDVNDLQAHIDKYHKELVDVTTPLVQGNDMVVACRNIRQNIDTSIERLQQCQRIVECTAKVDKYIHANQLYHALKVLDTIKVDVSSFRGNHFAKRVNDWIASTMTHLRALTMKNTSTWLEDIRNAASARTSYPRQISRRYIALAWGCVCFIF
;
A
#
# COMPACT_ATOMS: atom_id res chain seq x y z
N MET A 1 -96.16 41.57 -16.40
CA MET A 1 -95.08 42.57 -16.55
C MET A 1 -93.90 42.38 -15.59
N LYS A 2 -94.10 42.26 -14.26
CA LYS A 2 -92.95 42.08 -13.33
C LYS A 2 -92.31 40.69 -13.46
N ASP A 3 -93.11 39.64 -13.65
CA ASP A 3 -92.63 38.25 -13.85
C ASP A 3 -91.81 38.06 -15.14
N GLU A 4 -92.21 38.71 -16.22
CA GLU A 4 -91.62 38.53 -17.56
C GLU A 4 -90.23 39.18 -17.65
N ARG A 5 -90.05 40.37 -17.04
CA ARG A 5 -88.74 41.02 -16.89
C ARG A 5 -87.79 40.22 -15.99
N THR A 6 -88.30 39.63 -14.91
CA THR A 6 -87.49 38.78 -14.04
C THR A 6 -87.12 37.45 -14.71
N ASN A 7 -87.95 36.96 -15.64
CA ASN A 7 -87.64 35.77 -16.42
C ASN A 7 -86.53 36.05 -17.46
N ALA A 8 -86.63 37.15 -18.20
CA ALA A 8 -85.59 37.58 -19.15
C ALA A 8 -84.23 37.82 -18.48
N ARG A 9 -84.20 38.38 -17.28
CA ARG A 9 -82.98 38.57 -16.49
C ARG A 9 -82.32 37.24 -16.10
N LYS A 10 -83.11 36.25 -15.68
CA LYS A 10 -82.60 34.90 -15.34
C LYS A 10 -82.06 34.16 -16.57
N GLU A 11 -82.77 34.24 -17.70
CA GLU A 11 -82.32 33.67 -18.97
C GLU A 11 -81.01 34.31 -19.44
N CYS A 12 -80.87 35.61 -19.22
CA CYS A 12 -79.66 36.36 -19.50
C CYS A 12 -78.48 35.97 -18.59
N GLU A 13 -78.70 35.79 -17.29
CA GLU A 13 -77.68 35.28 -16.35
C GLU A 13 -77.19 33.87 -16.75
N ILE A 14 -78.12 32.99 -17.14
CA ILE A 14 -77.82 31.65 -17.65
C ILE A 14 -77.01 31.72 -18.95
N LEU A 15 -77.35 32.64 -19.86
CA LEU A 15 -76.62 32.85 -21.10
C LEU A 15 -75.18 33.31 -20.84
N VAL A 16 -74.97 34.25 -19.92
CA VAL A 16 -73.62 34.72 -19.52
C VAL A 16 -72.80 33.59 -18.91
N GLN A 17 -73.38 32.77 -18.03
CA GLN A 17 -72.70 31.60 -17.46
C GLN A 17 -72.32 30.56 -18.52
N ASN A 18 -73.21 30.30 -19.49
CA ASN A 18 -72.94 29.39 -20.60
C ASN A 18 -71.82 29.87 -21.53
N ILE A 19 -71.71 31.18 -21.74
CA ILE A 19 -70.62 31.81 -22.48
C ILE A 19 -69.30 31.69 -21.69
N ALA A 20 -69.34 31.94 -20.37
CA ALA A 20 -68.16 31.88 -19.51
C ALA A 20 -67.53 30.47 -19.44
N GLN A 21 -68.34 29.41 -19.54
CA GLN A 21 -67.85 28.02 -19.53
C GLN A 21 -67.20 27.59 -20.87
N SER A 22 -67.42 28.32 -21.97
CA SER A 22 -66.86 27.95 -23.27
C SER A 22 -66.67 29.16 -24.19
N HIS A 23 -65.41 29.52 -24.44
CA HIS A 23 -65.03 30.62 -25.33
C HIS A 23 -65.59 30.49 -26.77
N ALA A 24 -65.93 29.28 -27.22
CA ALA A 24 -66.54 29.04 -28.53
C ALA A 24 -68.00 29.53 -28.65
N ARG A 25 -68.65 29.85 -27.51
CA ARG A 25 -70.07 30.24 -27.45
C ARG A 25 -70.29 31.74 -27.38
N LEU A 26 -69.23 32.55 -27.44
CA LEU A 26 -69.32 34.00 -27.34
C LEU A 26 -70.13 34.60 -28.50
N ALA A 27 -69.78 34.27 -29.75
CA ALA A 27 -70.47 34.82 -30.92
C ALA A 27 -71.94 34.36 -31.02
N PRO A 28 -72.27 33.05 -30.87
CA PRO A 28 -73.66 32.61 -30.82
C PRO A 28 -74.43 33.20 -29.63
N GLY A 29 -73.79 33.38 -28.47
CA GLY A 29 -74.43 33.93 -27.29
C GLY A 29 -74.79 35.42 -27.44
N ILE A 30 -73.91 36.21 -28.05
CA ILE A 30 -74.19 37.61 -28.39
C ILE A 30 -75.31 37.69 -29.44
N GLN A 31 -75.30 36.80 -30.44
CA GLN A 31 -76.35 36.73 -31.44
C GLN A 31 -77.73 36.48 -30.81
N VAL A 32 -77.83 35.54 -29.86
CA VAL A 32 -79.07 35.26 -29.12
C VAL A 32 -79.51 36.47 -28.29
N ALA A 33 -78.59 37.21 -27.67
CA ALA A 33 -78.94 38.42 -26.92
C ALA A 33 -79.51 39.53 -27.82
N ILE A 34 -78.96 39.70 -29.03
CA ILE A 34 -79.43 40.68 -30.03
C ILE A 34 -80.79 40.26 -30.60
N GLU A 35 -80.96 38.98 -30.95
CA GLU A 35 -82.22 38.45 -31.50
C GLU A 35 -83.39 38.61 -30.52
N ASN A 36 -83.12 38.53 -29.21
CA ASN A 36 -84.12 38.74 -28.15
C ASN A 36 -84.22 40.20 -27.66
N GLN A 37 -83.49 41.15 -28.25
CA GLN A 37 -83.47 42.58 -27.88
C GLN A 37 -83.07 42.82 -26.41
N TRP A 38 -82.16 42.00 -25.87
CA TRP A 38 -81.68 42.07 -24.48
C TRP A 38 -80.44 42.96 -24.30
N ASP A 39 -80.17 43.92 -25.19
CA ASP A 39 -78.90 44.65 -25.24
C ASP A 39 -78.46 45.25 -23.88
N ASN A 40 -79.38 45.91 -23.19
CA ASN A 40 -79.09 46.54 -21.89
C ASN A 40 -79.02 45.51 -20.75
N ASP A 41 -79.94 44.55 -20.72
CA ASP A 41 -80.01 43.53 -19.67
C ASP A 41 -78.80 42.58 -19.75
N PHE A 42 -78.35 42.24 -20.96
CA PHE A 42 -77.14 41.44 -21.22
C PHE A 42 -75.86 42.16 -20.83
N SER A 43 -75.74 43.47 -21.14
CA SER A 43 -74.61 44.26 -20.68
C SER A 43 -74.55 44.39 -19.16
N GLU A 44 -75.71 44.56 -18.49
CA GLU A 44 -75.79 44.61 -17.02
C GLU A 44 -75.43 43.27 -16.39
N CYS A 45 -75.96 42.15 -16.91
CA CYS A 45 -75.65 40.80 -16.42
C CYS A 45 -74.17 40.45 -16.62
N LEU A 46 -73.57 40.81 -17.76
CA LEU A 46 -72.15 40.59 -17.99
C LEU A 46 -71.28 41.41 -17.04
N ARG A 47 -71.65 42.67 -16.78
CA ARG A 47 -70.93 43.54 -15.82
C ARG A 47 -71.03 43.01 -14.40
N ALA A 48 -72.21 42.52 -14.00
CA ALA A 48 -72.42 41.89 -12.69
C ALA A 48 -71.56 40.62 -12.56
N PHE A 49 -71.55 39.76 -13.59
CA PHE A 49 -70.73 38.56 -13.62
C PHE A 49 -69.22 38.86 -13.54
N VAL A 50 -68.74 39.88 -14.26
CA VAL A 50 -67.34 40.32 -14.16
C VAL A 50 -67.01 40.80 -12.75
N ALA A 51 -67.88 41.62 -12.14
CA ALA A 51 -67.68 42.10 -10.78
C ALA A 51 -67.64 40.96 -9.75
N GLU A 52 -68.54 39.98 -9.87
CA GLU A 52 -68.57 38.76 -9.06
C GLU A 52 -67.27 37.95 -9.22
N LYS A 53 -66.81 37.74 -10.45
CA LYS A 53 -65.55 37.01 -10.69
C LYS A 53 -64.31 37.76 -10.20
N GLU A 54 -64.29 39.08 -10.31
CA GLU A 54 -63.22 39.87 -9.71
C GLU A 54 -63.21 39.79 -8.19
N GLU A 55 -64.38 39.71 -7.55
CA GLU A 55 -64.50 39.51 -6.10
C GLU A 55 -64.03 38.11 -5.70
N GLU A 56 -64.44 37.06 -6.40
CA GLU A 56 -63.94 35.70 -6.19
C GLU A 56 -62.40 35.62 -6.31
N ILE A 57 -61.82 36.27 -7.33
CA ILE A 57 -60.36 36.33 -7.49
C ILE A 57 -59.72 37.06 -6.31
N ARG A 58 -60.27 38.20 -5.89
CA ARG A 58 -59.75 38.96 -4.74
C ARG A 58 -59.81 38.15 -3.45
N ASP A 59 -60.89 37.42 -3.22
CA ASP A 59 -61.06 36.58 -2.03
C ASP A 59 -60.00 35.47 -1.99
N VAL A 60 -59.84 34.72 -3.08
CA VAL A 60 -58.81 33.68 -3.20
C VAL A 60 -57.40 34.25 -3.04
N CYS A 61 -57.12 35.40 -3.66
CA CYS A 61 -55.82 36.05 -3.51
C CYS A 61 -55.59 36.51 -2.06
N SER A 62 -56.59 37.08 -1.41
CA SER A 62 -56.48 37.58 -0.04
C SER A 62 -56.33 36.45 0.98
N SER A 63 -57.01 35.32 0.78
CA SER A 63 -56.94 34.17 1.68
C SER A 63 -55.56 33.51 1.68
N HIS A 64 -54.88 33.49 0.52
CA HIS A 64 -53.58 32.83 0.36
C HIS A 64 -52.37 33.77 0.35
N TYR A 65 -52.57 35.09 0.41
CA TYR A 65 -51.47 36.04 0.32
C TYR A 65 -50.42 35.84 1.43
N GLN A 66 -50.87 35.62 2.68
CA GLN A 66 -49.96 35.41 3.81
C GLN A 66 -49.16 34.10 3.67
N GLU A 67 -49.80 33.01 3.22
CA GLU A 67 -49.13 31.73 2.99
C GLU A 67 -48.09 31.84 1.87
N PHE A 68 -48.39 32.62 0.83
CA PHE A 68 -47.44 32.90 -0.25
C PHE A 68 -46.24 33.69 0.25
N VAL A 69 -46.46 34.75 1.03
CA VAL A 69 -45.38 35.55 1.62
C VAL A 69 -44.49 34.68 2.51
N GLN A 70 -45.09 33.87 3.39
CA GLN A 70 -44.34 32.96 4.26
C GLN A 70 -43.48 31.97 3.44
N SER A 71 -44.05 31.40 2.37
CA SER A 71 -43.32 30.48 1.50
C SER A 71 -42.10 31.13 0.84
N ILE A 72 -42.19 32.41 0.47
CA ILE A 72 -41.06 33.16 -0.09
C ILE A 72 -40.00 33.44 0.99
N GLU A 73 -40.42 33.83 2.19
CA GLU A 73 -39.51 34.03 3.32
C GLU A 73 -38.76 32.75 3.68
N ASP A 74 -39.45 31.61 3.73
CA ASP A 74 -38.85 30.29 3.98
C ASP A 74 -37.81 29.93 2.91
N ILE A 75 -38.10 30.19 1.62
CA ILE A 75 -37.13 29.95 0.53
C ILE A 75 -35.90 30.85 0.68
N VAL A 76 -36.08 32.10 1.08
CA VAL A 76 -34.95 33.03 1.33
C VAL A 76 -34.12 32.53 2.51
N GLN A 77 -34.76 32.09 3.59
CA GLN A 77 -34.06 31.55 4.75
C GLN A 77 -33.27 30.28 4.40
N ILE A 78 -33.88 29.33 3.69
CA ILE A 78 -33.20 28.12 3.21
C ILE A 78 -31.97 28.48 2.38
N LYS A 79 -32.06 29.52 1.53
CA LYS A 79 -30.91 29.97 0.74
C LYS A 79 -29.79 30.54 1.60
N CYS A 80 -30.12 31.28 2.67
CA CYS A 80 -29.14 31.72 3.65
C CYS A 80 -28.48 30.54 4.37
N ASP A 81 -29.27 29.58 4.86
CA ASP A 81 -28.78 28.40 5.56
C ASP A 81 -27.85 27.54 4.68
N VAL A 82 -28.17 27.39 3.39
CA VAL A 82 -27.33 26.68 2.41
C VAL A 82 -25.99 27.40 2.21
N ASN A 83 -25.98 28.74 2.14
CA ASN A 83 -24.74 29.50 2.01
C ASN A 83 -23.86 29.36 3.25
N ASP A 84 -24.45 29.40 4.45
CA ASP A 84 -23.73 29.22 5.71
C ASP A 84 -23.17 27.79 5.83
N LEU A 85 -23.95 26.79 5.41
CA LEU A 85 -23.48 25.40 5.36
C LEU A 85 -22.31 25.25 4.39
N GLN A 86 -22.37 25.87 3.21
CA GLN A 86 -21.27 25.87 2.25
C GLN A 86 -20.01 26.49 2.86
N ALA A 87 -20.13 27.64 3.53
CA ALA A 87 -19.02 28.30 4.20
C ALA A 87 -18.40 27.41 5.30
N HIS A 88 -19.22 26.67 6.05
CA HIS A 88 -18.75 25.71 7.03
C HIS A 88 -18.01 24.53 6.37
N ILE A 89 -18.55 23.97 5.29
CA ILE A 89 -17.90 22.88 4.54
C ILE A 89 -16.53 23.33 4.03
N ASP A 90 -16.44 24.52 3.45
CA ASP A 90 -15.18 25.06 2.92
C ASP A 90 -14.16 25.30 4.05
N LYS A 91 -14.61 25.79 5.20
CA LYS A 91 -13.77 25.95 6.40
C LYS A 91 -13.25 24.60 6.89
N TYR A 92 -14.12 23.60 7.06
CA TYR A 92 -13.72 22.26 7.50
C TYR A 92 -12.79 21.59 6.50
N HIS A 93 -13.05 21.74 5.20
CA HIS A 93 -12.17 21.22 4.16
C HIS A 93 -10.77 21.81 4.29
N LYS A 94 -10.67 23.14 4.46
CA LYS A 94 -9.39 23.81 4.64
C LYS A 94 -8.66 23.33 5.90
N GLU A 95 -9.33 23.29 7.05
CA GLU A 95 -8.74 22.81 8.30
C GLU A 95 -8.26 21.35 8.19
N LEU A 96 -9.05 20.50 7.53
CA LEU A 96 -8.68 19.10 7.30
C LEU A 96 -7.44 18.98 6.42
N VAL A 97 -7.36 19.75 5.32
CA VAL A 97 -6.19 19.79 4.44
C VAL A 97 -4.97 20.30 5.21
N ASP A 98 -5.10 21.41 5.94
CA ASP A 98 -4.01 22.02 6.71
C ASP A 98 -3.41 21.04 7.74
N VAL A 99 -4.23 20.21 8.38
CA VAL A 99 -3.77 19.17 9.32
C VAL A 99 -3.20 17.94 8.60
N THR A 100 -3.81 17.54 7.48
CA THR A 100 -3.45 16.28 6.79
C THR A 100 -2.18 16.42 5.95
N THR A 101 -1.96 17.57 5.31
CA THR A 101 -0.77 17.81 4.48
C THR A 101 0.56 17.56 5.21
N PRO A 102 0.84 18.15 6.39
CA PRO A 102 2.08 17.88 7.10
C PRO A 102 2.17 16.43 7.61
N LEU A 103 1.04 15.79 7.92
CA LEU A 103 1.01 14.38 8.33
C LEU A 103 1.44 13.46 7.20
N VAL A 104 0.94 13.68 5.97
CA VAL A 104 1.34 12.92 4.78
C VAL A 104 2.83 13.12 4.49
N GLN A 105 3.31 14.37 4.55
CA GLN A 105 4.74 14.66 4.38
C GLN A 105 5.61 13.95 5.44
N GLY A 106 5.18 13.97 6.70
CA GLY A 106 5.86 13.25 7.78
C GLY A 106 5.88 11.74 7.56
N ASN A 107 4.79 11.16 7.07
CA ASN A 107 4.73 9.74 6.73
C ASN A 107 5.71 9.37 5.60
N ASP A 108 5.80 10.19 4.55
CA ASP A 108 6.75 9.97 3.45
C ASP A 108 8.20 10.01 3.95
N MET A 109 8.52 10.94 4.86
CA MET A 109 9.83 10.98 5.52
C MET A 109 10.11 9.70 6.34
N VAL A 110 9.12 9.20 7.08
CA VAL A 110 9.27 7.95 7.85
C VAL A 110 9.52 6.75 6.93
N VAL A 111 8.83 6.67 5.80
CA VAL A 111 9.05 5.61 4.79
C VAL A 111 10.47 5.71 4.23
N ALA A 112 10.93 6.90 3.87
CA ALA A 112 12.31 7.12 3.41
C ALA A 112 13.34 6.71 4.46
N CYS A 113 13.15 7.10 5.73
CA CYS A 113 14.01 6.70 6.84
C CYS A 113 14.02 5.18 7.06
N ARG A 114 12.88 4.49 6.91
CA ARG A 114 12.81 3.02 7.01
C ARG A 114 13.62 2.34 5.93
N ASN A 115 13.55 2.82 4.68
CA ASN A 115 14.35 2.29 3.57
C ASN A 115 15.85 2.49 3.82
N ILE A 116 16.25 3.68 4.29
CA ILE A 116 17.65 3.96 4.66
C ILE A 116 18.09 3.01 5.78
N ARG A 117 17.27 2.84 6.83
CA ARG A 117 17.58 1.93 7.93
C ARG A 117 17.73 0.49 7.47
N GLN A 118 16.84 -0.01 6.62
CA GLN A 118 16.94 -1.35 6.06
C GLN A 118 18.24 -1.55 5.24
N ASN A 119 18.64 -0.54 4.47
CA ASN A 119 19.92 -0.56 3.75
C ASN A 119 21.12 -0.58 4.70
N ILE A 120 21.05 0.18 5.80
CA ILE A 120 22.07 0.19 6.86
C ILE A 120 22.15 -1.19 7.51
N ASP A 121 21.03 -1.76 7.95
CA ASP A 121 20.98 -3.08 8.60
C ASP A 121 21.55 -4.17 7.68
N THR A 122 21.12 -4.18 6.41
CA THR A 122 21.66 -5.10 5.39
C THR A 122 23.17 -4.92 5.20
N SER A 123 23.66 -3.68 5.26
CA SER A 123 25.10 -3.39 5.13
C SER A 123 25.88 -3.85 6.35
N ILE A 124 25.32 -3.69 7.56
CA ILE A 124 25.90 -4.19 8.81
C ILE A 124 26.03 -5.72 8.77
N GLU A 125 24.97 -6.43 8.38
CA GLU A 125 24.99 -7.90 8.25
C GLU A 125 26.08 -8.37 7.28
N ARG A 126 26.22 -7.69 6.13
CA ARG A 126 27.28 -7.98 5.14
C ARG A 126 28.67 -7.71 5.70
N LEU A 127 28.87 -6.59 6.40
CA LEU A 127 30.15 -6.26 7.02
C LEU A 127 30.54 -7.27 8.10
N GLN A 128 29.58 -7.73 8.90
CA GLN A 128 29.81 -8.80 9.88
C GLN A 128 30.21 -10.12 9.22
N GLN A 129 29.60 -10.48 8.08
CA GLN A 129 30.02 -11.65 7.32
C GLN A 129 31.43 -11.49 6.76
N CYS A 130 31.77 -10.32 6.21
CA CYS A 130 33.14 -10.01 5.77
C CYS A 130 34.14 -10.14 6.91
N GLN A 131 33.83 -9.61 8.10
CA GLN A 131 34.68 -9.70 9.27
C GLN A 131 34.94 -11.15 9.67
N ARG A 132 33.89 -11.98 9.75
CA ARG A 132 34.02 -13.42 10.06
C ARG A 132 34.94 -14.14 9.06
N ILE A 133 34.78 -13.86 7.76
CA ILE A 133 35.61 -14.45 6.71
C ILE A 133 37.08 -14.05 6.89
N VAL A 134 37.36 -12.77 7.14
CA VAL A 134 38.73 -12.26 7.35
C VAL A 134 39.36 -12.83 8.63
N GLU A 135 38.60 -13.02 9.70
CA GLU A 135 39.10 -13.68 10.91
C GLU A 135 39.47 -15.14 10.63
N CYS A 136 38.70 -15.84 9.81
CA CYS A 136 39.01 -17.20 9.37
C CYS A 136 40.25 -17.26 8.47
N THR A 137 40.46 -16.29 7.56
CA THR A 137 41.70 -16.25 6.75
C THR A 137 42.93 -16.08 7.65
N ALA A 138 42.86 -15.21 8.66
CA ALA A 138 43.95 -15.05 9.63
C ALA A 138 44.22 -16.33 10.46
N LYS A 139 43.19 -17.16 10.72
CA LYS A 139 43.37 -18.47 11.35
C LYS A 139 44.08 -19.46 10.42
N VAL A 140 43.79 -19.44 9.12
CA VAL A 140 44.47 -20.30 8.13
C VAL A 140 45.97 -20.01 8.13
N ASP A 141 46.37 -18.74 8.08
CA ASP A 141 47.78 -18.35 8.12
C ASP A 141 48.47 -18.86 9.40
N LYS A 142 47.82 -18.73 10.57
CA LYS A 142 48.32 -19.29 11.83
C LYS A 142 48.53 -20.80 11.78
N TYR A 143 47.58 -21.55 11.21
CA TYR A 143 47.71 -23.01 11.08
C TYR A 143 48.80 -23.43 10.09
N ILE A 144 48.99 -22.67 9.01
CA ILE A 144 50.10 -22.88 8.06
C ILE A 144 51.44 -22.67 8.78
N HIS A 145 51.60 -21.58 9.54
CA HIS A 145 52.82 -21.32 10.31
C HIS A 145 53.09 -22.37 11.39
N ALA A 146 52.06 -22.93 12.01
CA ALA A 146 52.17 -24.01 12.99
C ALA A 146 52.36 -25.41 12.36
N ASN A 147 52.48 -25.52 11.03
CA ASN A 147 52.56 -26.76 10.27
C ASN A 147 51.36 -27.73 10.48
N GLN A 148 50.20 -27.20 10.89
CA GLN A 148 48.97 -27.95 11.11
C GLN A 148 48.10 -27.97 9.83
N LEU A 149 48.60 -28.60 8.77
CA LEU A 149 48.04 -28.48 7.41
C LEU A 149 46.60 -28.98 7.25
N TYR A 150 46.22 -30.03 8.00
CA TYR A 150 44.85 -30.52 8.02
C TYR A 150 43.86 -29.50 8.60
N HIS A 151 44.24 -28.81 9.68
CA HIS A 151 43.41 -27.79 10.32
C HIS A 151 43.26 -26.57 9.40
N ALA A 152 44.35 -26.15 8.75
CA ALA A 152 44.32 -25.09 7.74
C ALA A 152 43.33 -25.42 6.59
N LEU A 153 43.39 -26.65 6.07
CA LEU A 153 42.49 -27.09 4.99
C LEU A 153 41.02 -27.10 5.41
N LYS A 154 40.71 -27.55 6.64
CA LYS A 154 39.34 -27.58 7.16
C LYS A 154 38.74 -26.18 7.32
N VAL A 155 39.52 -25.24 7.82
CA VAL A 155 39.08 -23.83 7.93
C VAL A 155 38.91 -23.22 6.54
N LEU A 156 39.79 -23.55 5.58
CA LEU A 156 39.67 -23.09 4.21
C LEU A 156 38.38 -23.56 3.52
N ASP A 157 37.96 -24.80 3.77
CA ASP A 157 36.68 -25.33 3.27
C ASP A 157 35.48 -24.61 3.91
N THR A 158 35.57 -24.28 5.19
CA THR A 158 34.56 -23.47 5.88
C THR A 158 34.42 -22.08 5.24
N ILE A 159 35.53 -21.41 4.97
CA ILE A 159 35.54 -20.10 4.28
C ILE A 159 34.89 -20.20 2.90
N LYS A 160 35.14 -21.28 2.16
CA LYS A 160 34.54 -21.49 0.83
C LYS A 160 33.01 -21.56 0.90
N VAL A 161 32.46 -22.22 1.93
CA VAL A 161 31.01 -22.24 2.18
C VAL A 161 30.49 -20.84 2.52
N ASP A 162 31.15 -20.13 3.44
CA ASP A 162 30.75 -18.78 3.85
C ASP A 162 30.76 -17.77 2.68
N VAL A 163 31.75 -17.88 1.78
CA VAL A 163 31.88 -17.04 0.59
C VAL A 163 30.82 -17.36 -0.46
N SER A 164 30.39 -18.63 -0.57
CA SER A 164 29.33 -19.00 -1.52
C SER A 164 27.95 -18.47 -1.11
N SER A 165 27.73 -18.25 0.18
CA SER A 165 26.53 -17.61 0.73
C SER A 165 26.57 -16.07 0.62
N PHE A 166 27.77 -15.48 0.47
CA PHE A 166 27.96 -14.03 0.47
C PHE A 166 27.44 -13.36 -0.82
N ARG A 167 26.53 -12.39 -0.67
CA ARG A 167 26.00 -11.61 -1.79
C ARG A 167 26.85 -10.36 -2.03
N GLY A 168 27.92 -10.50 -2.81
CA GLY A 168 28.73 -9.37 -3.29
C GLY A 168 29.95 -9.78 -4.13
N ASN A 169 30.08 -9.21 -5.33
CA ASN A 169 31.03 -9.73 -6.32
C ASN A 169 32.50 -9.41 -6.03
N HIS A 170 32.83 -8.21 -5.55
CA HIS A 170 34.23 -7.81 -5.40
C HIS A 170 34.95 -8.52 -4.25
N PHE A 171 34.33 -8.56 -3.07
CA PHE A 171 34.91 -9.23 -1.91
C PHE A 171 34.98 -10.74 -2.11
N ALA A 172 33.88 -11.38 -2.55
CA ALA A 172 33.87 -12.82 -2.82
C ALA A 172 34.89 -13.22 -3.89
N LYS A 173 35.04 -12.44 -4.97
CA LYS A 173 36.06 -12.71 -5.99
C LYS A 173 37.47 -12.67 -5.41
N ARG A 174 37.81 -11.60 -4.66
CA ARG A 174 39.13 -11.46 -4.04
C ARG A 174 39.43 -12.59 -3.05
N VAL A 175 38.45 -12.99 -2.24
CA VAL A 175 38.62 -14.11 -1.31
C VAL A 175 38.78 -15.43 -2.06
N ASN A 176 38.02 -15.67 -3.14
CA ASN A 176 38.18 -16.88 -3.97
C ASN A 176 39.56 -16.96 -4.64
N ASP A 177 40.09 -15.84 -5.14
CA ASP A 177 41.44 -15.77 -5.72
C ASP A 177 42.49 -16.12 -4.64
N TRP A 178 42.32 -15.60 -3.42
CA TRP A 178 43.17 -15.93 -2.27
C TRP A 178 43.03 -17.41 -1.85
N ILE A 179 41.82 -17.98 -1.83
CA ILE A 179 41.60 -19.41 -1.54
C ILE A 179 42.35 -20.26 -2.55
N ALA A 180 42.27 -19.94 -3.84
CA ALA A 180 42.97 -20.68 -4.90
C ALA A 180 44.49 -20.64 -4.72
N SER A 181 45.04 -19.46 -4.42
CA SER A 181 46.47 -19.27 -4.13
C SER A 181 46.93 -20.01 -2.86
N THR A 182 46.12 -19.96 -1.80
CA THR A 182 46.44 -20.64 -0.53
C THR A 182 46.36 -22.15 -0.69
N MET A 183 45.44 -22.66 -1.51
CA MET A 183 45.32 -24.08 -1.80
C MET A 183 46.51 -24.62 -2.59
N THR A 184 47.04 -23.87 -3.55
CA THR A 184 48.28 -24.27 -4.26
C THR A 184 49.48 -24.24 -3.32
N HIS A 185 49.58 -23.25 -2.43
CA HIS A 185 50.63 -23.19 -1.41
C HIS A 185 50.57 -24.39 -0.44
N LEU A 186 49.38 -24.70 0.10
CA LEU A 186 49.17 -25.85 0.99
C LEU A 186 49.54 -27.18 0.33
N ARG A 187 49.20 -27.37 -0.96
CA ARG A 187 49.60 -28.57 -1.72
C ARG A 187 51.12 -28.67 -1.83
N ALA A 188 51.80 -27.59 -2.16
CA ALA A 188 53.26 -27.56 -2.26
C ALA A 188 53.93 -27.88 -0.93
N LEU A 189 53.45 -27.29 0.17
CA LEU A 189 53.98 -27.55 1.51
C LEU A 189 53.72 -28.99 1.97
N THR A 190 52.52 -29.52 1.70
CA THR A 190 52.17 -30.91 2.00
C THR A 190 53.08 -31.86 1.23
N MET A 191 53.27 -31.65 -0.08
CA MET A 191 54.16 -32.46 -0.91
C MET A 191 55.61 -32.42 -0.40
N LYS A 192 56.12 -31.23 -0.09
CA LYS A 192 57.45 -31.05 0.49
C LYS A 192 57.61 -31.80 1.80
N ASN A 193 56.67 -31.62 2.75
CA ASN A 193 56.70 -32.29 4.04
C ASN A 193 56.64 -33.82 3.89
N THR A 194 55.81 -34.34 2.97
CA THR A 194 55.77 -35.78 2.71
C THR A 194 57.07 -36.30 2.09
N SER A 195 57.68 -35.56 1.16
CA SER A 195 58.97 -35.94 0.58
C SER A 195 60.08 -35.95 1.62
N THR A 196 60.16 -34.92 2.49
CA THR A 196 61.12 -34.88 3.59
C THR A 196 60.91 -36.05 4.55
N TRP A 197 59.66 -36.32 4.94
CA TRP A 197 59.35 -37.44 5.82
C TRP A 197 59.73 -38.80 5.22
N LEU A 198 59.49 -39.02 3.92
CA LEU A 198 59.92 -40.24 3.23
C LEU A 198 61.44 -40.37 3.17
N GLU A 199 62.15 -39.26 2.95
CA GLU A 199 63.61 -39.22 2.95
C GLU A 199 64.18 -39.54 4.34
N ASP A 200 63.59 -39.01 5.40
CA ASP A 200 63.96 -39.31 6.78
C ASP A 200 63.77 -40.80 7.11
N ILE A 201 62.66 -41.41 6.66
CA ILE A 201 62.43 -42.86 6.81
C ILE A 201 63.49 -43.65 6.05
N ARG A 202 63.80 -43.27 4.81
CA ARG A 202 64.80 -43.94 3.99
C ARG A 202 66.17 -43.91 4.66
N ASN A 203 66.58 -42.76 5.19
CA ASN A 203 67.84 -42.60 5.90
C ASN A 203 67.88 -43.38 7.23
N ALA A 204 66.77 -43.42 7.97
CA ALA A 204 66.66 -44.21 9.19
C ALA A 204 66.68 -45.73 8.93
N ALA A 205 66.22 -46.17 7.75
CA ALA A 205 66.27 -47.56 7.31
C ALA A 205 67.67 -47.96 6.80
N SER A 206 68.33 -47.11 6.00
CA SER A 206 69.67 -47.36 5.46
C SER A 206 70.75 -47.36 6.55
N ALA A 207 70.63 -46.49 7.55
CA ALA A 207 71.49 -46.50 8.74
C ALA A 207 71.39 -47.83 9.52
N ARG A 208 70.22 -48.48 9.51
CA ARG A 208 69.99 -49.79 10.12
C ARG A 208 70.64 -50.95 9.35
N THR A 209 70.89 -50.78 8.05
CA THR A 209 71.55 -51.80 7.21
C THR A 209 73.09 -51.68 7.17
N SER A 210 73.67 -50.58 7.67
CA SER A 210 75.13 -50.35 7.62
C SER A 210 75.91 -50.88 8.84
N TYR A 211 75.24 -51.43 9.86
CA TYR A 211 75.90 -52.20 10.91
C TYR A 211 75.84 -53.69 10.55
N PRO A 212 76.98 -54.38 10.33
CA PRO A 212 76.94 -55.83 10.23
C PRO A 212 76.42 -56.39 11.55
N ARG A 213 75.37 -57.21 11.47
CA ARG A 213 74.92 -58.04 12.60
C ARG A 213 76.08 -58.94 13.05
N GLN A 214 76.90 -58.49 14.00
CA GLN A 214 77.64 -59.41 14.86
C GLN A 214 76.64 -60.05 15.82
N ILE A 215 75.91 -61.04 15.32
CA ILE A 215 75.31 -62.05 16.20
C ILE A 215 76.48 -62.89 16.70
N SER A 216 77.04 -62.46 17.82
CA SER A 216 77.99 -63.24 18.59
C SER A 216 77.30 -64.56 18.98
N ARG A 217 77.86 -65.68 18.53
CA ARG A 217 77.41 -67.08 18.71
C ARG A 217 77.40 -67.54 20.18
N ARG A 218 77.34 -66.65 21.16
CA ARG A 218 77.54 -66.93 22.59
C ARG A 218 76.27 -67.10 23.42
N TYR A 219 75.08 -66.97 22.83
CA TYR A 219 73.81 -67.03 23.56
C TYR A 219 72.87 -68.19 23.19
N ILE A 220 73.40 -69.30 22.63
CA ILE A 220 72.59 -70.51 22.38
C ILE A 220 72.78 -71.60 23.45
N ALA A 221 73.82 -71.51 24.30
CA ALA A 221 74.09 -72.54 25.31
C ALA A 221 73.32 -72.39 26.64
N LEU A 222 72.66 -71.26 26.90
CA LEU A 222 71.95 -71.02 28.18
C LEU A 222 70.45 -71.33 28.14
N ALA A 223 69.87 -71.57 26.95
CA ALA A 223 68.42 -71.82 26.81
C ALA A 223 68.02 -73.30 26.92
N TRP A 224 68.97 -74.24 26.96
CA TRP A 224 68.69 -75.68 27.10
C TRP A 224 68.79 -76.21 28.54
N GLY A 225 68.99 -75.35 29.54
CA GLY A 225 69.17 -75.74 30.95
C GLY A 225 67.95 -75.58 31.86
N CYS A 226 66.84 -74.98 31.42
CA CYS A 226 65.69 -74.67 32.30
C CYS A 226 64.38 -75.38 31.92
N VAL A 227 64.43 -76.48 31.17
CA VAL A 227 63.23 -77.28 30.82
C VAL A 227 62.89 -78.36 31.89
N CYS A 228 63.55 -78.39 33.06
CA CYS A 228 63.34 -79.46 34.04
C CYS A 228 62.82 -79.06 35.43
N PHE A 229 62.36 -77.83 35.65
CA PHE A 229 61.85 -77.47 36.99
C PHE A 229 60.75 -76.42 36.88
N ILE A 230 59.50 -76.88 36.76
CA ILE A 230 58.36 -76.48 37.58
C ILE A 230 57.16 -77.32 37.11
N PHE A 231 56.78 -78.19 38.04
CA PHE A 231 55.52 -78.90 38.16
C PHE A 231 54.39 -77.90 38.43
#